data_AF-A0A955BHU3-F1
#
_entry.id   AF-A0A955BHU3-F1
#
_cell.length_a   1.000
_cell.length_b   1.000
_cell.length_c   1.000
_cell.angle_alpha   90.00
_cell.angle_beta   90.00
_cell.angle_gamma   90.00
#
_symmetry.space_group_name_H-M   'P 1'
#
loop_
_entity.id
_entity.type
_entity.pdbx_description
1 polymer ?
#
loop_
_entity_poly.entity_id
_entity_poly.type
_entity_poly.pdbx_seq_one_letter_code
_entity_poly.pdbx_strand_id
1 'polypeptide(L)'
;MRRQRMIARCVRSVRLGILVAFAGIALAEPARAQAPLHERIDAMLESAHPAQPAPLASDAEFVRRIYLDLIGTIPTADEARQFIDDQSPDKREKLIDRLLASPEFTRHMTTVLDVMWMERRPDKHVKTDEWRAYLHAAIAANRPLNELVREILAADGVDDALRPAAKFYLDREGEPNLLTRDVGRMFFGMDLQCAQCHDHPFD
;
A
#
# COMPACT_ATOMS: atom_id res chain seq x y z
N MET A 1 14.43 -80.06 -9.09
CA MET A 1 14.79 -79.36 -10.36
C MET A 1 13.61 -79.22 -11.32
N ARG A 2 12.48 -78.61 -10.92
CA ARG A 2 11.32 -78.40 -11.83
C ARG A 2 10.39 -77.24 -11.42
N ARG A 3 10.94 -76.17 -10.83
CA ARG A 3 10.18 -74.97 -10.40
C ARG A 3 10.95 -73.65 -10.55
N GLN A 4 11.77 -73.50 -11.60
CA GLN A 4 12.53 -72.26 -11.86
C GLN A 4 12.47 -71.75 -13.31
N ARG A 5 11.53 -72.25 -14.13
CA ARG A 5 11.39 -71.85 -15.54
C ARG A 5 9.94 -71.50 -15.88
N MET A 6 9.37 -70.48 -15.25
CA MET A 6 8.05 -69.99 -15.66
C MET A 6 7.76 -68.51 -15.32
N ILE A 7 8.78 -67.69 -15.10
CA ILE A 7 8.62 -66.22 -14.98
C ILE A 7 9.67 -65.53 -15.86
N ALA A 8 9.87 -66.06 -17.06
CA ALA A 8 10.77 -65.51 -18.07
C ALA A 8 10.01 -65.43 -19.40
N ARG A 9 8.87 -64.72 -19.40
CA ARG A 9 8.10 -64.33 -20.59
C ARG A 9 6.91 -63.44 -20.18
N CYS A 10 7.22 -62.25 -19.70
CA CYS A 10 6.33 -61.10 -19.78
C CYS A 10 7.24 -59.92 -20.19
N VAL A 11 7.63 -59.91 -21.47
CA VAL A 11 7.07 -58.97 -22.44
C VAL A 11 7.32 -57.53 -21.94
N ARG A 12 8.56 -57.04 -22.04
CA ARG A 12 9.10 -56.37 -23.24
C ARG A 12 8.29 -55.14 -23.73
N SER A 13 7.49 -54.53 -22.86
CA SER A 13 6.67 -53.34 -23.24
C SER A 13 6.80 -52.11 -22.33
N VAL A 14 7.73 -52.09 -21.36
CA VAL A 14 7.87 -50.94 -20.43
C VAL A 14 9.26 -50.29 -20.53
N ARG A 15 9.78 -50.12 -21.75
CA ARG A 15 11.04 -49.40 -21.99
C ARG A 15 10.92 -48.23 -22.98
N LEU A 16 9.71 -47.82 -23.34
CA LEU A 16 9.47 -46.68 -24.23
C LEU A 16 8.48 -45.68 -23.61
N GLY A 17 8.63 -45.40 -22.32
CA GLY A 17 7.79 -44.44 -21.60
C GLY A 17 8.58 -43.54 -20.65
N ILE A 18 9.91 -43.44 -20.82
CA ILE A 18 10.80 -42.64 -19.95
C ILE A 18 11.49 -41.50 -20.73
N LEU A 19 11.38 -41.44 -22.06
CA LEU A 19 12.10 -40.46 -22.89
C LEU A 19 11.25 -39.30 -23.43
N VAL A 20 9.95 -39.22 -23.13
CA VAL A 20 9.09 -38.10 -23.57
C VAL A 20 8.63 -37.20 -22.41
N ALA A 21 8.84 -37.60 -21.15
CA ALA A 21 8.40 -36.80 -20.00
C ALA A 21 9.40 -35.73 -19.54
N PHE A 22 10.59 -35.64 -20.14
CA PHE A 22 11.64 -34.68 -19.73
C PHE A 22 11.87 -33.51 -20.71
N ALA A 23 11.08 -33.40 -21.78
CA ALA A 23 11.18 -32.29 -22.74
C ALA A 23 10.11 -31.18 -22.53
N GLY A 24 9.27 -31.30 -21.50
CA GLY A 24 8.14 -30.39 -21.25
C GLY A 24 8.31 -29.41 -20.09
N ILE A 25 9.51 -29.31 -19.48
CA ILE A 25 9.79 -28.41 -18.34
C ILE A 25 10.89 -27.40 -18.72
N ALA A 26 10.82 -26.82 -19.91
CA ALA A 26 11.81 -25.84 -20.37
C ALA A 26 11.19 -24.56 -20.95
N LEU A 27 9.90 -24.29 -20.70
CA LEU A 27 9.24 -23.02 -21.03
C LEU A 27 8.24 -22.60 -19.95
N ALA A 28 8.50 -22.93 -18.68
CA ALA A 28 7.93 -22.12 -17.61
C ALA A 28 8.73 -20.82 -17.64
N GLU A 29 8.18 -19.77 -18.28
CA GLU A 29 8.68 -18.43 -18.02
C GLU A 29 8.73 -18.28 -16.50
N PRO A 30 9.90 -17.93 -15.92
CA PRO A 30 9.93 -17.63 -14.50
C PRO A 30 8.84 -16.58 -14.30
N ALA A 31 7.96 -16.79 -13.32
CA ALA A 31 6.98 -15.79 -12.94
C ALA A 31 7.78 -14.51 -12.63
N ARG A 32 7.92 -13.63 -13.63
CA ARG A 32 8.67 -12.40 -13.49
C ARG A 32 7.87 -11.62 -12.46
N ALA A 33 8.49 -11.37 -11.32
CA ALA A 33 7.97 -10.38 -10.40
C ALA A 33 7.64 -9.14 -11.24
N GLN A 34 6.43 -8.61 -11.06
CA GLN A 34 6.05 -7.40 -11.75
C GLN A 34 7.12 -6.35 -11.48
N ALA A 35 7.38 -5.48 -12.46
CA ALA A 35 8.25 -4.34 -12.24
C ALA A 35 7.79 -3.57 -10.98
N PRO A 36 8.73 -2.97 -10.22
CA PRO A 36 8.40 -2.13 -9.09
C PRO A 36 7.25 -1.16 -9.42
N LEU A 37 6.38 -0.91 -8.43
CA LEU A 37 5.18 -0.10 -8.66
C LEU A 37 5.50 1.29 -9.22
N HIS A 38 6.59 1.92 -8.78
CA HIS A 38 7.00 3.24 -9.27
C HIS A 38 7.35 3.20 -10.77
N GLU A 39 8.12 2.21 -11.24
CA GLU A 39 8.43 2.07 -12.68
C GLU A 39 7.16 1.87 -13.52
N ARG A 40 6.19 1.12 -12.99
CA ARG A 40 4.91 0.91 -13.65
C ARG A 40 4.09 2.19 -13.74
N ILE A 41 4.09 3.00 -12.67
CA ILE A 41 3.43 4.31 -12.66
C ILE A 41 4.10 5.24 -13.66
N ASP A 42 5.43 5.29 -13.68
CA ASP A 42 6.18 6.13 -14.61
C ASP A 42 5.87 5.75 -16.07
N ALA A 43 5.84 4.45 -16.38
CA ALA A 43 5.45 3.97 -17.71
C ALA A 43 3.99 4.34 -18.08
N MET A 44 3.07 4.27 -17.12
CA MET A 44 1.68 4.69 -17.34
C MET A 44 1.59 6.20 -17.62
N LEU A 45 2.30 7.01 -16.84
CA LEU A 45 2.34 8.47 -17.01
C LEU A 45 2.94 8.86 -18.35
N GLU A 46 4.07 8.26 -18.74
CA GLU A 46 4.70 8.53 -20.03
C GLU A 46 3.78 8.16 -21.20
N SER A 47 3.02 7.06 -21.09
CA SER A 47 2.07 6.63 -22.12
C SER A 47 0.85 7.55 -22.23
N ALA A 48 0.33 8.05 -21.10
CA ALA A 48 -0.88 8.86 -21.06
C ALA A 48 -0.59 10.35 -21.36
N HIS A 49 0.56 10.84 -20.88
CA HIS A 49 0.94 12.25 -20.92
C HIS A 49 2.45 12.36 -21.21
N PRO A 50 2.87 12.21 -22.48
CA PRO A 50 4.26 12.34 -22.86
C PRO A 50 4.72 13.79 -22.65
N ALA A 51 5.34 14.04 -21.50
CA ALA A 51 5.86 15.32 -21.08
C ALA A 51 7.27 15.13 -20.52
N GLN A 52 8.12 16.14 -20.71
CA GLN A 52 9.47 16.10 -20.14
C GLN A 52 9.38 16.22 -18.61
N PRO A 53 9.92 15.25 -17.84
CA PRO A 53 9.91 15.34 -16.39
C PRO A 53 10.67 16.58 -15.90
N ALA A 54 10.26 17.09 -14.74
CA ALA A 54 11.01 18.13 -14.06
C ALA A 54 12.44 17.64 -13.73
N PRO A 55 13.44 18.53 -13.70
CA PRO A 55 14.78 18.15 -13.28
C PRO A 55 14.76 17.62 -11.84
N LEU A 56 15.74 16.77 -11.53
CA LEU A 56 15.93 16.26 -10.16
C LEU A 56 16.09 17.42 -9.18
N ALA A 57 15.39 17.32 -8.04
CA ALA A 57 15.52 18.28 -6.96
C ALA A 57 16.97 18.32 -6.43
N SER A 58 17.43 19.51 -6.07
CA SER A 58 18.70 19.68 -5.37
C SER A 58 18.67 18.99 -4.00
N ASP A 59 19.84 18.71 -3.42
CA ASP A 59 19.89 18.04 -2.11
C ASP A 59 19.27 18.87 -0.99
N ALA A 60 19.41 20.20 -1.05
CA ALA A 60 18.78 21.10 -0.09
C ALA A 60 17.24 21.09 -0.20
N GLU A 61 16.70 21.04 -1.42
CA GLU A 61 15.25 20.91 -1.62
C GLU A 61 14.75 19.53 -1.19
N PHE A 62 15.46 18.47 -1.58
CA PHE A 62 15.11 17.09 -1.27
C PHE A 62 15.05 16.86 0.23
N VAL A 63 16.10 17.21 0.98
CA VAL A 63 16.16 16.97 2.43
C VAL A 63 15.05 17.72 3.17
N ARG A 64 14.71 18.94 2.73
CA ARG A 64 13.63 19.70 3.36
C ARG A 64 12.26 19.09 3.06
N ARG A 65 12.02 18.67 1.81
CA ARG A 65 10.73 18.08 1.39
C ARG A 65 10.50 16.76 2.10
N ILE A 66 11.48 15.85 2.09
CA ILE A 66 11.28 14.50 2.64
C ILE A 66 11.05 14.51 4.16
N TYR A 67 11.67 15.44 4.90
CA TYR A 67 11.40 15.61 6.34
C TYR A 67 9.97 16.10 6.58
N LEU A 68 9.48 17.06 5.80
CA LEU A 68 8.11 17.53 5.94
C LEU A 68 7.09 16.46 5.54
N ASP A 69 7.36 15.75 4.46
CA ASP A 69 6.46 14.76 3.90
C ASP A 69 6.36 13.52 4.80
N LEU A 70 7.49 13.05 5.35
CA LEU A 70 7.50 11.82 6.14
C LEU A 70 7.26 12.06 7.64
N ILE A 71 7.83 13.12 8.22
CA ILE A 71 7.78 13.32 9.67
C ILE A 71 7.16 14.66 10.10
N GLY A 72 6.72 15.50 9.16
CA GLY A 72 5.97 16.71 9.44
C GLY A 72 6.79 17.86 10.05
N THR A 73 8.11 17.76 10.07
CA THR A 73 9.01 18.80 10.59
C THR A 73 10.08 19.13 9.55
N ILE A 74 10.83 20.22 9.75
CA ILE A 74 12.02 20.49 8.94
C ILE A 74 13.24 19.82 9.58
N PRO A 75 14.30 19.48 8.80
CA PRO A 75 15.54 18.98 9.40
C PRO A 75 16.18 20.05 10.26
N THR A 76 16.92 19.64 11.29
CA THR A 76 17.84 20.53 11.99
C THR A 76 18.98 20.98 11.05
N ALA A 77 19.66 22.05 11.42
CA ALA A 77 20.79 22.56 10.62
C ALA A 77 21.90 21.51 10.45
N ASP A 78 22.15 20.69 11.48
CA ASP A 78 23.19 19.67 11.44
C ASP A 78 22.77 18.45 10.61
N GLU A 79 21.53 18.00 10.71
CA GLU A 79 20.99 16.94 9.84
C GLU A 79 21.03 17.34 8.37
N ALA A 80 20.68 18.59 8.06
CA ALA A 80 20.72 19.11 6.70
C ALA A 80 22.16 19.15 6.16
N ARG A 81 23.12 19.67 6.94
CA ARG A 81 24.54 19.69 6.56
C ARG A 81 25.09 18.29 6.34
N GLN A 82 24.84 17.38 7.28
CA GLN A 82 25.28 15.99 7.16
C GLN A 82 24.78 15.33 5.87
N PHE A 83 23.51 15.54 5.51
CA PHE A 83 22.97 15.00 4.28
C PHE A 83 23.53 15.67 3.00
N ILE A 84 23.73 16.99 3.03
CA ILE A 84 24.26 17.73 1.88
C ILE A 84 25.72 17.36 1.62
N ASP A 85 26.52 17.24 2.68
CA ASP A 85 27.95 16.93 2.60
C ASP A 85 28.21 15.46 2.27
N ASP A 86 27.28 14.55 2.57
CA ASP A 86 27.37 13.14 2.19
C ASP A 86 27.39 12.96 0.66
N GLN A 87 28.42 12.28 0.15
CA GLN A 87 28.63 11.99 -1.28
C GLN A 87 28.24 10.55 -1.64
N SER A 88 27.67 9.79 -0.69
CA SER A 88 27.27 8.41 -0.94
C SER A 88 26.15 8.36 -1.99
N PRO A 89 26.25 7.47 -2.99
CA PRO A 89 25.25 7.38 -4.07
C PRO A 89 23.86 6.97 -3.57
N ASP A 90 23.79 6.32 -2.41
CA ASP A 90 22.58 5.80 -1.75
C ASP A 90 22.07 6.68 -0.60
N LYS A 91 22.61 7.90 -0.41
CA LYS A 91 22.26 8.76 0.73
C LYS A 91 20.77 9.10 0.83
N ARG A 92 20.07 9.18 -0.30
CA ARG A 92 18.62 9.46 -0.36
C ARG A 92 17.81 8.28 0.19
N GLU A 93 18.11 7.06 -0.26
CA GLU A 93 17.48 5.84 0.25
C GLU A 93 17.73 5.68 1.75
N LYS A 94 18.99 5.80 2.19
CA LYS A 94 19.35 5.74 3.62
C LYS A 94 18.59 6.75 4.47
N LEU A 95 18.42 7.98 3.97
CA LEU A 95 17.64 8.99 4.68
C LEU A 95 16.16 8.61 4.74
N ILE A 96 15.56 8.18 3.63
CA ILE A 96 14.16 7.76 3.55
C ILE A 96 13.91 6.60 4.51
N ASP A 97 14.74 5.55 4.48
CA ASP A 97 14.59 4.38 5.34
C ASP A 97 14.67 4.76 6.82
N ARG A 98 15.61 5.64 7.18
CA ARG A 98 15.74 6.15 8.55
C ARG A 98 14.49 6.93 8.99
N LEU A 99 13.93 7.78 8.12
CA LEU A 99 12.74 8.56 8.43
C LEU A 99 11.51 7.66 8.54
N LEU A 100 11.31 6.71 7.61
CA LEU A 100 10.21 5.75 7.65
C LEU A 100 10.24 4.86 8.90
N ALA A 101 11.44 4.49 9.36
CA ALA A 101 11.62 3.70 10.58
C ALA A 101 11.47 4.51 11.88
N SER A 102 11.31 5.84 11.79
CA SER A 102 11.25 6.72 12.95
C SER A 102 9.87 6.70 13.63
N PRO A 103 9.79 6.85 14.97
CA PRO A 103 8.50 7.01 15.64
C PRO A 103 7.81 8.33 15.26
N GLU A 104 8.54 9.33 14.78
CA GLU A 104 8.01 10.59 14.24
C GLU A 104 7.14 10.32 13.00
N PHE A 105 7.56 9.43 12.10
CA PHE A 105 6.78 9.04 10.92
C PHE A 105 5.43 8.46 11.32
N THR A 106 5.41 7.53 12.29
CA THR A 106 4.14 6.98 12.79
C THR A 106 3.22 8.07 13.32
N ARG A 107 3.73 8.98 14.15
CA ARG A 107 2.93 10.09 14.70
C ARG A 107 2.41 11.04 13.62
N HIS A 108 3.28 11.38 12.66
CA HIS A 108 2.93 12.26 11.56
C HIS A 108 1.83 11.64 10.69
N MET A 109 2.03 10.41 10.23
CA MET A 109 1.06 9.71 9.39
C MET A 109 -0.26 9.43 10.12
N THR A 110 -0.23 9.15 11.43
CA THR A 110 -1.46 9.06 12.24
C THR A 110 -2.27 10.35 12.14
N THR A 111 -1.59 11.49 12.24
CA THR A 111 -2.24 12.81 12.16
C THR A 111 -2.76 13.11 10.76
N VAL A 112 -1.97 12.81 9.72
CA VAL A 112 -2.37 13.02 8.32
C VAL A 112 -3.63 12.21 8.01
N LEU A 113 -3.65 10.92 8.33
CA LEU A 113 -4.80 10.05 8.07
C LEU A 113 -6.01 10.41 8.93
N ASP A 114 -5.82 10.76 10.20
CA ASP A 114 -6.89 11.25 11.06
C ASP A 114 -7.58 12.48 10.46
N VAL A 115 -6.81 13.50 10.08
CA VAL A 115 -7.35 14.72 9.47
C VAL A 115 -8.01 14.42 8.13
N MET A 116 -7.40 13.57 7.29
CA MET A 116 -7.92 13.24 5.98
C MET A 116 -9.24 12.45 6.05
N TRP A 117 -9.35 11.47 6.95
CA TRP A 117 -10.51 10.58 7.02
C TRP A 117 -11.61 11.07 7.97
N MET A 118 -11.26 11.80 9.02
CA MET A 118 -12.23 12.30 9.99
C MET A 118 -12.57 13.78 9.82
N GLU A 119 -11.85 14.54 8.98
CA GLU A 119 -12.13 15.95 8.68
C GLU A 119 -12.30 16.84 9.93
N ARG A 120 -11.61 16.51 11.03
CA ARG A 120 -11.74 17.18 12.33
C ARG A 120 -13.18 17.18 12.88
N ARG A 121 -13.97 16.15 12.58
CA ARG A 121 -15.31 15.95 13.15
C ARG A 121 -15.25 15.86 14.68
N PRO A 122 -16.29 16.35 15.38
CA PRO A 122 -16.38 16.19 16.83
C PRO A 122 -16.60 14.72 17.19
N ASP A 123 -16.21 14.35 18.41
CA ASP A 123 -16.50 13.03 18.96
C ASP A 123 -18.01 12.85 19.16
N LYS A 124 -18.58 11.82 18.52
CA LYS A 124 -19.96 11.40 18.75
C LYS A 124 -20.03 10.03 19.39
N HIS A 125 -19.53 8.99 18.71
CA HIS A 125 -19.72 7.59 19.11
C HIS A 125 -18.44 6.88 19.53
N VAL A 126 -17.30 7.31 18.98
CA VAL A 126 -15.97 6.79 19.30
C VAL A 126 -15.08 7.97 19.67
N LYS A 127 -14.27 7.85 20.73
CA LYS A 127 -13.38 8.93 21.14
C LYS A 127 -12.24 9.11 20.14
N THR A 128 -11.82 10.35 19.90
CA THR A 128 -10.70 10.65 18.99
C THR A 128 -9.42 9.93 19.42
N ASP A 129 -9.17 9.81 20.72
CA ASP A 129 -7.98 9.12 21.24
C ASP A 129 -7.99 7.62 20.93
N GLU A 130 -9.14 6.95 20.99
CA GLU A 130 -9.27 5.52 20.63
C GLU A 130 -8.98 5.29 19.14
N TRP A 131 -9.54 6.15 18.29
CA TRP A 131 -9.28 6.12 16.85
C TRP A 131 -7.83 6.41 16.49
N ARG A 132 -7.22 7.43 17.11
CA ARG A 132 -5.81 7.75 16.89
C ARG A 132 -4.90 6.64 17.39
N ALA A 133 -5.21 6.01 18.52
CA ALA A 133 -4.46 4.86 19.01
C ALA A 133 -4.54 3.67 18.04
N TYR A 134 -5.72 3.41 17.48
CA TYR A 134 -5.93 2.41 16.43
C TYR A 134 -5.11 2.69 15.17
N LEU A 135 -5.19 3.92 14.63
CA LEU A 135 -4.40 4.33 13.47
C LEU A 135 -2.90 4.23 13.74
N HIS A 136 -2.46 4.73 14.89
CA HIS A 136 -1.06 4.70 15.29
C HIS A 136 -0.53 3.26 15.36
N ALA A 137 -1.30 2.35 15.95
CA ALA A 137 -0.94 0.93 16.00
C ALA A 137 -0.83 0.30 14.61
N ALA A 138 -1.79 0.58 13.72
CA ALA A 138 -1.77 0.06 12.35
C ALA A 138 -0.56 0.58 11.55
N ILE A 139 -0.22 1.85 11.68
CA ILE A 139 0.91 2.47 10.98
C ILE A 139 2.24 1.99 11.57
N ALA A 140 2.36 1.89 12.89
CA ALA A 140 3.56 1.36 13.55
C ALA A 140 3.86 -0.08 13.14
N ALA A 141 2.80 -0.88 12.91
CA ALA A 141 2.91 -2.25 12.42
C ALA A 141 3.17 -2.34 10.90
N ASN A 142 3.28 -1.21 10.20
CA ASN A 142 3.37 -1.13 8.74
C ASN A 142 2.26 -1.96 8.05
N ARG A 143 1.02 -1.87 8.57
CA ARG A 143 -0.10 -2.64 8.04
C ARG A 143 -0.41 -2.18 6.60
N PRO A 144 -0.61 -3.11 5.64
CA PRO A 144 -0.98 -2.75 4.29
C PRO A 144 -2.23 -1.86 4.24
N LEU A 145 -2.18 -0.77 3.47
CA LEU A 145 -3.28 0.20 3.40
C LEU A 145 -4.59 -0.45 2.95
N ASN A 146 -4.54 -1.42 2.04
CA ASN A 146 -5.72 -2.17 1.58
C ASN A 146 -6.39 -2.97 2.70
N GLU A 147 -5.64 -3.47 3.68
CA GLU A 147 -6.20 -4.17 4.84
C GLU A 147 -6.80 -3.17 5.83
N LEU A 148 -6.10 -2.06 6.09
CA LEU A 148 -6.60 -0.97 6.95
C LEU A 148 -7.90 -0.37 6.42
N VAL A 149 -7.95 -0.04 5.14
CA VAL A 149 -9.15 0.49 4.49
C VAL A 149 -10.28 -0.53 4.49
N ARG A 150 -9.99 -1.80 4.18
CA ARG A 150 -11.00 -2.86 4.23
C ARG A 150 -11.61 -2.99 5.62
N GLU A 151 -10.80 -2.94 6.67
CA GLU A 151 -11.27 -3.03 8.05
C GLU A 151 -12.17 -1.85 8.42
N ILE A 152 -11.77 -0.62 8.06
CA ILE A 152 -12.61 0.58 8.26
C ILE A 152 -13.93 0.48 7.50
N LEU A 153 -13.89 0.02 6.24
CA LEU A 153 -15.09 -0.08 5.38
C LEU A 153 -16.03 -1.23 5.77
N ALA A 154 -15.51 -2.27 6.42
CA ALA A 154 -16.29 -3.43 6.86
C ALA A 154 -16.72 -3.34 8.34
N ALA A 155 -16.25 -2.34 9.09
CA ALA A 155 -16.52 -2.24 10.52
C ALA A 155 -18.00 -1.91 10.81
N ASP A 156 -18.64 -2.76 11.60
CA ASP A 156 -20.04 -2.59 12.05
C ASP A 156 -20.16 -2.03 13.47
N GLY A 157 -19.03 -1.96 14.21
CA GLY A 157 -18.95 -1.43 15.57
C GLY A 157 -19.54 -2.35 16.65
N VAL A 158 -19.81 -3.62 16.33
CA VAL A 158 -20.35 -4.62 17.27
C VAL A 158 -19.25 -5.24 18.12
N ASP A 159 -18.07 -5.48 17.55
CA ASP A 159 -16.89 -5.94 18.28
C ASP A 159 -16.18 -4.74 18.94
N ASP A 160 -16.09 -4.74 20.27
CA ASP A 160 -15.42 -3.70 21.04
C ASP A 160 -13.95 -3.51 20.63
N ALA A 161 -13.26 -4.60 20.24
CA ALA A 161 -11.87 -4.53 19.81
C ALA A 161 -11.69 -3.81 18.47
N LEU A 162 -12.70 -3.90 17.59
CA LEU A 162 -12.70 -3.27 16.25
C LEU A 162 -13.52 -1.98 16.22
N ARG A 163 -14.17 -1.62 17.32
CA ARG A 163 -15.01 -0.43 17.44
C ARG A 163 -14.30 0.87 17.00
N PRO A 164 -12.99 1.08 17.28
CA PRO A 164 -12.30 2.24 16.75
C PRO A 164 -12.35 2.35 15.21
N ALA A 165 -12.21 1.23 14.49
CA ALA A 165 -12.29 1.20 13.03
C ALA A 165 -13.66 1.66 12.51
N ALA A 166 -14.73 1.42 13.29
CA ALA A 166 -16.09 1.86 12.97
C ALA A 166 -16.32 3.37 13.14
N LYS A 167 -15.39 4.14 13.73
CA LYS A 167 -15.55 5.60 13.93
C LYS A 167 -15.91 6.31 12.63
N PHE A 168 -15.31 5.90 11.50
CA PHE A 168 -15.55 6.50 10.20
C PHE A 168 -17.05 6.52 9.84
N TYR A 169 -17.75 5.40 10.04
CA TYR A 169 -19.19 5.28 9.77
C TYR A 169 -20.05 5.83 10.91
N LEU A 170 -19.69 5.52 12.15
CA LEU A 170 -20.49 5.88 13.32
C LEU A 170 -20.58 7.41 13.48
N ASP A 171 -19.48 8.14 13.33
CA ASP A 171 -19.49 9.61 13.47
C ASP A 171 -20.10 10.33 12.25
N ARG A 172 -20.40 9.57 11.18
CA ARG A 172 -21.23 10.00 10.03
C ARG A 172 -22.68 9.56 10.18
N GLU A 173 -23.03 8.93 11.30
CA GLU A 173 -24.40 8.50 11.66
C GLU A 173 -25.05 7.57 10.63
N GLY A 174 -24.25 6.89 9.80
CA GLY A 174 -24.82 6.07 8.72
C GLY A 174 -25.53 6.86 7.62
N GLU A 175 -25.34 8.19 7.53
CA GLU A 175 -26.04 9.02 6.55
C GLU A 175 -25.56 8.67 5.12
N PRO A 176 -26.44 8.15 4.24
CA PRO A 176 -26.00 7.55 2.98
C PRO A 176 -25.31 8.51 2.01
N ASN A 177 -25.76 9.77 1.92
CA ASN A 177 -25.18 10.73 0.97
C ASN A 177 -23.76 11.12 1.39
N LEU A 178 -23.57 11.40 2.67
CA LEU A 178 -22.30 11.77 3.27
C LEU A 178 -21.29 10.62 3.16
N LEU A 179 -21.74 9.39 3.43
CA LEU A 179 -20.89 8.21 3.28
C LEU A 179 -20.53 7.94 1.83
N THR A 180 -21.49 8.04 0.90
CA THR A 180 -21.23 7.84 -0.54
C THR A 180 -20.19 8.86 -1.04
N ARG A 181 -20.36 10.13 -0.67
CA ARG A 181 -19.41 11.20 -0.98
C ARG A 181 -18.02 10.91 -0.41
N ASP A 182 -17.92 10.65 0.89
CA ASP A 182 -16.63 10.53 1.57
C ASP A 182 -15.90 9.26 1.17
N VAL A 183 -16.60 8.13 1.02
CA VAL A 183 -16.00 6.88 0.54
C VAL A 183 -15.50 7.03 -0.89
N GLY A 184 -16.32 7.60 -1.79
CA GLY A 184 -15.94 7.90 -3.16
C GLY A 184 -14.65 8.72 -3.24
N ARG A 185 -14.64 9.86 -2.54
CA ARG A 185 -13.53 10.81 -2.61
C ARG A 185 -12.27 10.31 -1.91
N MET A 186 -12.39 9.68 -0.74
CA MET A 186 -11.24 9.32 0.09
C MET A 186 -10.61 7.97 -0.29
N PHE A 187 -11.38 7.02 -0.84
CA PHE A 187 -10.88 5.66 -1.13
C PHE A 187 -10.91 5.27 -2.60
N PHE A 188 -11.77 5.90 -3.41
CA PHE A 188 -11.90 5.58 -4.84
C PHE A 188 -11.43 6.71 -5.77
N GLY A 189 -11.07 7.88 -5.24
CA GLY A 189 -10.62 9.02 -6.04
C GLY A 189 -11.71 9.63 -6.93
N MET A 190 -12.99 9.43 -6.59
CA MET A 190 -14.13 9.95 -7.34
C MET A 190 -14.97 10.88 -6.46
N ASP A 191 -15.26 12.09 -6.95
CA ASP A 191 -16.16 12.99 -6.25
C ASP A 191 -17.62 12.70 -6.64
N LEU A 192 -18.39 12.14 -5.71
CA LEU A 192 -19.79 11.79 -5.90
C LEU A 192 -20.74 12.80 -5.25
N GLN A 193 -20.25 13.94 -4.77
CA GLN A 193 -21.09 14.91 -4.07
C GLN A 193 -22.21 15.47 -4.98
N CYS A 194 -21.88 15.77 -6.24
CA CYS A 194 -22.83 16.35 -7.20
C CYS A 194 -23.95 15.36 -7.59
N ALA A 195 -23.63 14.05 -7.57
CA ALA A 195 -24.56 12.97 -7.88
C ALA A 195 -25.70 12.81 -6.86
N GLN A 196 -25.65 13.54 -5.74
CA GLN A 196 -26.75 13.59 -4.78
C GLN A 196 -28.02 14.24 -5.35
N CYS A 197 -27.85 15.22 -6.24
CA CYS A 197 -28.94 16.08 -6.70
C CYS A 197 -29.18 16.02 -8.21
N HIS A 198 -28.17 15.64 -9.00
CA HIS A 198 -28.25 15.59 -10.45
C HIS A 198 -27.25 14.60 -11.03
N ASP A 199 -27.46 14.18 -12.28
CA ASP A 199 -26.50 13.34 -13.01
C ASP A 199 -25.15 14.07 -13.15
N HIS A 200 -24.05 13.34 -12.98
CA HIS A 200 -22.72 13.95 -12.97
C HIS A 200 -22.40 14.54 -14.35
N PRO A 201 -21.78 15.75 -14.45
CA PRO A 201 -21.64 16.47 -15.72
C PRO A 201 -20.74 15.81 -16.77
N PHE A 202 -20.10 14.68 -16.44
CA PHE A 202 -19.22 13.92 -17.33
C PHE A 202 -19.76 12.51 -17.65
N ASP A 203 -20.98 12.18 -17.20
CA ASP A 203 -21.72 10.97 -17.56
C ASP A 203 -22.60 11.19 -18.81
#